data_AF-A0AAJ0U3X9-F1
#
_entry.id   AF-A0AAJ0U3X9-F1
#
_cell.length_a   1.000
_cell.length_b   1.000
_cell.length_c   1.000
_cell.angle_alpha   90.00
_cell.angle_beta   90.00
_cell.angle_gamma   90.00
#
_symmetry.space_group_name_H-M   'P 1'
#
loop_
_entity.id
_entity.type
_entity.pdbx_description
1 polymer ?
#
loop_
_entity_poly.entity_id
_entity_poly.type
_entity_poly.pdbx_seq_one_letter_code
_entity_poly.pdbx_strand_id
1 'polypeptide(L)' 'MAEIQKPKNPEDDWKVWLVLNPGTWLVPILMSVFLLGILIHAFLFTVSPYGAYWGG' A
#
# COMPACT_ATOMS: atom_id res chain seq x y z
N MET A 1 -9.11 11.77 -33.98
CA MET A 1 -8.71 11.22 -32.68
C MET A 1 -7.67 12.17 -32.11
N ALA A 2 -7.80 12.63 -30.86
CA ALA A 2 -6.72 13.37 -30.23
C ALA A 2 -5.56 12.40 -29.94
N GLU A 3 -4.32 12.82 -30.19
CA GLU A 3 -3.14 12.04 -29.82
C GLU A 3 -2.93 12.12 -28.30
N ILE A 4 -2.92 10.97 -27.62
CA ILE A 4 -2.67 10.90 -26.19
C ILE A 4 -1.17 10.71 -25.96
N GLN A 5 -0.55 11.66 -25.28
CA GLN A 5 0.88 11.59 -24.96
C GLN A 5 1.18 10.41 -24.03
N LYS A 6 2.28 9.71 -24.28
CA LYS A 6 2.75 8.63 -23.41
C LYS A 6 3.16 9.22 -22.04
N PRO A 7 2.65 8.70 -20.91
CA PRO A 7 3.02 9.20 -19.59
C PRO A 7 4.50 8.90 -19.29
N LYS A 8 5.13 9.80 -18.53
CA LYS A 8 6.49 9.64 -18.00
C LYS A 8 6.41 9.50 -16.48
N ASN A 9 6.66 8.31 -15.98
CA ASN A 9 6.61 8.00 -14.56
C ASN A 9 8.05 8.04 -14.00
N PRO A 10 8.27 8.63 -12.80
CA PRO A 10 7.27 9.04 -11.82
C PRO A 10 6.74 10.48 -11.96
N GLU A 11 7.22 11.26 -12.93
CA GLU A 11 6.88 12.69 -13.06
C GLU A 11 5.37 12.94 -13.24
N ASP A 12 4.67 12.00 -13.84
CA ASP A 12 3.23 12.03 -14.06
C ASP A 12 2.41 11.30 -12.98
N ASP A 13 3.02 10.67 -11.97
CA ASP A 13 2.31 9.84 -10.99
C ASP A 13 1.33 10.63 -10.13
N TRP A 14 1.61 11.91 -9.89
CA TRP A 14 0.69 12.80 -9.16
C TRP A 14 -0.68 12.90 -9.83
N LYS A 15 -0.77 12.63 -11.14
CA LYS A 15 -2.04 12.61 -11.90
C LYS A 15 -2.99 11.51 -11.44
N VAL A 16 -2.53 10.53 -10.65
CA VAL A 16 -3.41 9.52 -10.04
C VAL A 16 -4.53 10.17 -9.22
N TRP A 17 -4.27 11.32 -8.59
CA TRP A 17 -5.24 12.06 -7.79
C TRP A 17 -6.28 12.83 -8.61
N LEU A 18 -6.10 12.94 -9.93
CA LEU A 18 -7.12 13.45 -10.84
C LEU A 18 -8.21 12.40 -11.11
N VAL A 19 -7.93 11.13 -10.81
CA VAL A 19 -8.87 10.00 -10.97
C VAL A 19 -9.36 9.51 -9.62
N LEU A 20 -8.45 9.31 -8.67
CA LEU A 20 -8.77 8.90 -7.30
C LEU A 20 -8.86 10.13 -6.41
N ASN A 21 -10.05 10.39 -5.84
CA ASN A 21 -10.19 11.45 -4.85
C ASN A 21 -9.42 11.09 -3.57
N PRO A 22 -8.37 11.85 -3.19
CA PRO A 22 -7.61 11.56 -1.97
C PRO A 22 -8.47 11.65 -0.71
N GLY A 23 -9.47 12.53 -0.67
CA GLY A 23 -10.38 12.66 0.47
C GLY A 23 -11.25 11.42 0.71
N THR A 24 -11.47 10.60 -0.31
CA THR A 24 -12.23 9.34 -0.21
C THR A 24 -11.32 8.13 -0.07
N TRP A 25 -10.19 8.11 -0.77
CA TRP A 25 -9.38 6.90 -0.94
C TRP A 25 -8.11 6.84 -0.08
N LEU A 26 -7.62 7.96 0.45
CA LEU A 26 -6.40 7.94 1.25
C LEU A 26 -6.54 7.07 2.52
N VAL A 27 -7.64 7.24 3.27
CA VAL A 27 -7.90 6.45 4.48
C VAL A 27 -8.06 4.95 4.16
N PRO A 28 -8.87 4.52 3.16
CA PRO A 28 -8.93 3.12 2.73
C PRO A 28 -7.56 2.52 2.35
N ILE A 29 -6.73 3.26 1.62
CA ILE A 29 -5.39 2.79 1.23
C ILE A 29 -4.53 2.57 2.48
N LEU A 30 -4.47 3.56 3.38
CA LEU A 30 -3.70 3.46 4.61
C LEU A 30 -4.21 2.32 5.51
N MET A 31 -5.53 2.15 5.64
CA MET A 31 -6.14 1.05 6.38
C MET A 31 -5.79 -0.32 5.76
N SER A 32 -5.72 -0.41 4.44
CA SER A 32 -5.35 -1.65 3.76
C SER A 32 -3.89 -2.02 4.03
N VAL A 33 -2.96 -1.05 3.97
CA VAL A 33 -1.54 -1.29 4.31
C VAL A 33 -1.39 -1.61 5.80
N PHE A 34 -2.15 -0.95 6.67
CA PHE A 34 -2.16 -1.23 8.10
C PHE A 34 -2.65 -2.66 8.40
N LEU A 35 -3.77 -3.08 7.82
CA LEU A 35 -4.29 -4.45 7.97
C LEU A 35 -3.30 -5.48 7.42
N LEU A 36 -2.70 -5.22 6.25
CA LEU A 36 -1.65 -6.08 5.71
C LEU A 36 -0.47 -6.19 6.68
N GLY A 37 -0.05 -5.08 7.28
CA GLY A 37 0.99 -5.05 8.31
C GLY A 37 0.65 -5.94 9.51
N ILE A 38 -0.57 -5.84 10.04
CA ILE A 38 -1.05 -6.70 11.13
C ILE A 38 -0.98 -8.17 10.73
N LEU A 39 -1.47 -8.52 9.54
CA LEU A 39 -1.50 -9.91 9.08
C LEU A 39 -0.09 -10.50 8.93
N ILE A 40 0.85 -9.72 8.39
CA ILE A 40 2.25 -10.15 8.27
C ILE A 40 2.86 -10.40 9.65
N HIS A 41 2.66 -9.49 10.60
CA HIS A 41 3.19 -9.67 11.96
C HIS A 41 2.55 -10.86 12.66
N ALA A 42 1.22 -10.99 12.59
CA ALA A 42 0.48 -12.11 13.15
C ALA A 42 0.98 -13.45 12.57
N PHE A 43 1.19 -13.53 11.25
CA PHE A 43 1.75 -14.71 10.61
C PHE A 43 3.18 -15.00 11.09
N LEU A 44 4.06 -14.00 11.13
CA LEU A 44 5.44 -14.18 11.59
C LEU A 44 5.51 -14.66 13.06
N PHE A 45 4.59 -14.25 13.94
CA PHE A 45 4.51 -14.80 15.29
C PHE A 45 4.24 -16.31 15.33
N THR A 46 3.60 -16.87 14.30
CA THR A 46 3.32 -18.32 14.23
C THR A 46 4.49 -19.15 13.68
N VAL A 47 5.51 -18.51 13.11
CA VAL A 47 6.62 -19.19 12.44
C VAL A 47 7.92 -19.03 13.25
N SER A 48 8.59 -20.14 13.56
CA SER A 48 9.94 -20.14 14.16
C SER A 48 11.00 -19.74 13.12
N PRO A 49 12.02 -18.94 13.44
CA PRO A 49 12.46 -18.49 14.77
C PRO A 49 11.85 -17.17 15.27
N TYR A 50 10.96 -16.54 14.49
CA TYR A 50 10.41 -15.22 14.85
C TYR A 50 9.60 -15.26 16.15
N GLY A 51 8.82 -16.31 16.41
CA GLY A 51 8.18 -16.50 17.72
C GLY A 51 9.16 -16.55 18.91
N ALA A 52 10.38 -17.09 18.71
CA ALA A 52 11.40 -17.20 19.76
C ALA A 52 12.18 -15.89 19.99
N TYR A 53 12.41 -15.08 18.95
CA TYR A 53 13.07 -13.77 19.10
C TYR A 53 12.24 -12.73 19.87
N TRP A 54 10.92 -12.90 19.91
CA TRP A 54 10.00 -12.04 20.65
C TRP A 54 9.61 -12.59 22.03
N GLY A 55 10.32 -13.61 22.54
CA GLY A 55 10.21 -14.09 23.93
C GLY A 55 9.22 -15.23 24.18
N GLY A 56 8.89 -16.04 23.16
CA GLY A 56 8.15 -17.29 23.32
C GLY A 56 8.96 -18.45 23.90
#